data_AF-A0A7V9AVG4-F1
#
_entry.id   AF-A0A7V9AVG4-F1
#
_cell.length_a   1.000
_cell.length_b   1.000
_cell.length_c   1.000
_cell.angle_alpha   90.00
_cell.angle_beta   90.00
_cell.angle_gamma   90.00
#
_symmetry.space_group_name_H-M   'P 1'
#
loop_
_entity.id
_entity.type
_entity.pdbx_description
1 polymer ?
#
loop_
_entity_poly.entity_id
_entity_poly.type
_entity_poly.pdbx_seq_one_letter_code
_entity_poly.pdbx_strand_id
1 'polypeptide(L)'
;MSSKLASRAVVALALAAGAFVSTEGGSAQSTRTTPRFYPDDPIAADDDTAFDASGASEIELSENFDFLVNSFGSPGDRTPLRAVNVNSLDEVPDSSWFSNRIGVRDIPIAEIVRGPNKFPRLDAEEWTVVRGKGPGGFHPGFRAVHPADPKQVYQLEVDPPDHPQMASGAELIGT
;
A
#
# COMPACT_ATOMS: atom_id res chain seq x y z
N MET A 1 -56.68 58.05 -43.86
CA MET A 1 -57.64 58.21 -44.98
C MET A 1 -57.84 56.84 -45.63
N SER A 2 -59.09 56.52 -45.95
CA SER A 2 -59.60 55.26 -46.56
C SER A 2 -59.51 54.01 -45.67
N SER A 3 -60.60 53.52 -45.06
CA SER A 3 -61.84 52.94 -45.64
C SER A 3 -61.55 51.63 -46.37
N LYS A 4 -62.36 50.58 -46.33
CA LYS A 4 -63.52 50.09 -45.56
C LYS A 4 -63.80 48.71 -46.21
N LEU A 5 -64.71 47.94 -45.60
CA LEU A 5 -65.55 46.90 -46.22
C LEU A 5 -64.88 45.52 -46.40
N ALA A 6 -65.28 44.52 -45.59
CA ALA A 6 -66.54 43.74 -45.69
C ALA A 6 -66.31 42.52 -46.61
N SER A 7 -66.83 41.32 -46.38
CA SER A 7 -67.68 40.73 -45.34
C SER A 7 -67.88 39.25 -45.74
N ARG A 8 -68.31 38.42 -44.78
CA ARG A 8 -68.97 37.10 -44.96
C ARG A 8 -68.03 35.93 -45.31
N ALA A 9 -68.17 34.72 -44.78
CA ALA A 9 -69.16 34.13 -43.89
C ALA A 9 -68.71 32.70 -43.50
N VAL A 10 -69.13 32.28 -42.30
CA VAL A 10 -69.57 30.91 -41.94
C VAL A 10 -68.51 29.82 -41.73
N VAL A 11 -68.17 29.63 -40.45
CA VAL A 11 -68.26 28.40 -39.64
C VAL A 11 -68.30 27.06 -40.38
N ALA A 12 -67.30 26.22 -40.12
CA ALA A 12 -67.51 24.79 -39.86
C ALA A 12 -66.42 24.27 -38.91
N LEU A 13 -66.84 24.03 -37.67
CA LEU A 13 -66.08 23.33 -36.64
C LEU A 13 -66.09 21.83 -36.99
N ALA A 14 -64.93 21.22 -37.21
CA ALA A 14 -64.81 19.76 -37.28
C ALA A 14 -63.58 19.33 -36.47
N LEU A 15 -63.86 18.80 -35.28
CA LEU A 15 -62.93 18.07 -34.43
C LEU A 15 -62.48 16.80 -35.15
N ALA A 16 -61.18 16.61 -35.30
CA ALA A 16 -60.57 15.31 -35.52
C ALA A 16 -59.30 15.22 -34.68
N ALA A 17 -59.42 14.60 -33.51
CA ALA A 17 -58.31 14.19 -32.67
C ALA A 17 -57.55 13.06 -33.39
N GLY A 18 -56.40 13.39 -33.98
CA GLY A 18 -55.42 12.43 -34.47
C GLY A 18 -54.32 12.26 -33.44
N ALA A 19 -54.18 11.04 -32.92
CA ALA A 19 -53.18 10.68 -31.92
C ALA A 19 -51.75 10.95 -32.44
N PHE A 20 -51.07 11.89 -31.81
CA PHE A 20 -49.61 11.97 -31.87
C PHE A 20 -49.05 10.82 -31.03
N VAL A 21 -48.56 9.78 -31.69
CA VAL A 21 -47.65 8.82 -31.05
C VAL A 21 -46.32 9.55 -30.90
N SER A 22 -46.11 10.10 -29.71
CA SER A 22 -44.79 10.56 -29.27
C SER A 22 -43.91 9.32 -29.15
N THR A 23 -43.07 9.06 -30.13
CA THR A 23 -41.88 8.24 -29.92
C THR A 23 -40.98 9.03 -28.98
N GLU A 24 -41.19 8.84 -27.68
CA GLU A 24 -40.18 9.15 -26.68
C GLU A 24 -39.02 8.19 -26.91
N GLY A 25 -38.15 8.55 -27.86
CA GLY A 25 -36.80 8.07 -27.90
C GLY A 25 -36.12 8.58 -26.64
N GLY A 26 -36.32 7.86 -25.53
CA GLY A 26 -35.56 8.05 -24.32
C GLY A 26 -34.09 7.84 -24.68
N SER A 27 -33.39 8.93 -24.96
CA SER A 27 -31.94 8.97 -24.87
C SER A 27 -31.63 8.70 -23.40
N ALA A 28 -31.50 7.41 -23.08
CA ALA A 28 -30.83 6.95 -21.89
C ALA A 28 -29.42 7.52 -21.96
N GLN A 29 -29.26 8.68 -21.35
CA GLN A 29 -27.99 9.34 -21.17
C GLN A 29 -27.26 8.45 -20.18
N SER A 30 -26.55 7.45 -20.73
CA SER A 30 -25.67 6.58 -19.97
C SER A 30 -24.66 7.49 -19.30
N THR A 31 -24.92 7.81 -18.02
CA THR A 31 -23.94 8.41 -17.15
C THR A 31 -22.82 7.39 -17.09
N ARG A 32 -21.76 7.62 -17.86
CA ARG A 32 -20.53 6.84 -17.78
C ARG A 32 -19.93 7.17 -16.42
N THR A 33 -20.34 6.44 -15.39
CA THR A 33 -19.68 6.42 -14.10
C THR A 33 -18.29 5.84 -14.34
N THR A 34 -17.29 6.71 -14.40
CA THR A 34 -15.90 6.29 -14.30
C THR A 34 -15.77 5.48 -13.02
N PRO A 35 -15.32 4.21 -13.07
CA PRO A 35 -15.08 3.42 -11.87
C PRO A 35 -14.12 4.20 -10.95
N ARG A 36 -14.51 4.38 -9.69
CA ARG A 36 -13.65 5.01 -8.67
C ARG A 36 -12.52 4.07 -8.22
N PHE A 37 -12.78 2.78 -8.30
CA PHE A 37 -11.91 1.69 -7.88
C PHE A 37 -11.52 0.85 -9.08
N TYR A 38 -10.31 0.31 -9.04
CA TYR A 38 -9.85 -0.69 -9.99
C TYR A 38 -10.56 -2.04 -9.74
N PRO A 39 -10.61 -2.94 -10.74
CA PRO A 39 -11.27 -4.24 -10.60
C PRO A 39 -10.68 -5.15 -9.51
N ASP A 40 -9.43 -4.91 -9.12
CA ASP A 40 -8.64 -5.62 -8.12
C ASP A 40 -8.61 -4.92 -6.76
N ASP A 41 -9.36 -3.82 -6.58
CA ASP A 41 -9.50 -3.15 -5.29
C ASP A 41 -10.46 -3.91 -4.33
N PRO A 42 -10.15 -3.94 -3.02
CA PRO A 42 -8.89 -3.50 -2.42
C PRO A 42 -7.78 -4.53 -2.67
N ILE A 43 -6.59 -4.04 -2.97
CA ILE A 43 -5.40 -4.90 -3.00
C ILE A 43 -5.15 -5.48 -1.60
N ALA A 44 -4.98 -6.79 -1.54
CA ALA A 44 -4.69 -7.52 -0.30
C ALA A 44 -3.18 -7.71 -0.08
N ALA A 45 -2.38 -7.63 -1.15
CA ALA A 45 -0.93 -7.75 -1.11
C ALA A 45 -0.29 -6.72 -2.03
N ASP A 46 0.80 -6.10 -1.55
CA ASP A 46 1.71 -5.24 -2.30
C ASP A 46 2.87 -6.10 -2.83
N ASP A 47 3.14 -6.03 -4.13
CA ASP A 47 4.30 -6.72 -4.74
C ASP A 47 5.53 -5.81 -4.66
N ASP A 48 6.03 -5.66 -3.45
CA ASP A 48 7.22 -4.85 -3.14
C ASP A 48 8.53 -5.46 -3.67
N THR A 49 8.46 -6.68 -4.20
CA THR A 49 9.60 -7.39 -4.82
C THR A 49 9.67 -7.24 -6.35
N ALA A 50 8.64 -6.66 -6.98
CA ALA A 50 8.61 -6.46 -8.42
C ALA A 50 9.67 -5.49 -8.94
N PHE A 51 10.14 -4.57 -8.09
CA PHE A 51 11.14 -3.58 -8.46
C PHE A 51 12.57 -4.11 -8.26
N ASP A 52 13.40 -4.00 -9.29
CA ASP A 52 14.82 -4.35 -9.20
C ASP A 52 15.61 -3.27 -8.46
N ALA A 53 15.92 -3.54 -7.19
CA ALA A 53 16.73 -2.68 -6.34
C ALA A 53 18.25 -2.92 -6.48
N SER A 54 18.72 -3.73 -7.44
CA SER A 54 20.16 -4.05 -7.61
C SER A 54 21.04 -2.83 -7.90
N GLY A 55 20.46 -1.74 -8.39
CA GLY A 55 21.13 -0.46 -8.61
C GLY A 55 21.26 0.43 -7.37
N ALA A 56 20.72 0.02 -6.21
CA ALA A 56 20.80 0.81 -4.99
C ALA A 56 22.26 0.90 -4.50
N SER A 57 22.74 2.12 -4.28
CA SER A 57 24.07 2.39 -3.74
C SER A 57 23.99 2.87 -2.30
N GLU A 58 24.92 2.43 -1.47
CA GLU A 58 25.10 2.98 -0.13
C GLU A 58 25.44 4.49 -0.23
N ILE A 59 24.69 5.31 0.49
CA ILE A 59 24.96 6.74 0.61
C ILE A 59 25.57 6.95 2.00
N GLU A 60 26.85 7.33 2.04
CA GLU A 60 27.46 7.74 3.30
C GLU A 60 26.84 9.06 3.76
N LEU A 61 26.09 8.99 4.85
CA LEU A 61 25.55 10.17 5.51
C LEU A 61 26.67 10.90 6.26
N SER A 62 26.77 12.21 6.05
CA SER A 62 27.75 13.02 6.77
C SER A 62 27.17 13.41 8.12
N GLU A 63 27.61 12.73 9.19
CA GLU A 63 27.14 12.97 10.56
C GLU A 63 27.23 14.45 10.95
N ASN A 64 28.31 15.14 10.56
CA ASN A 64 28.49 16.56 10.87
C ASN A 64 27.49 17.45 10.12
N PHE A 65 27.23 17.12 8.85
CA PHE A 65 26.26 17.86 8.06
C PHE A 65 24.84 17.63 8.58
N ASP A 66 24.48 16.36 8.83
CA ASP A 66 23.18 15.98 9.37
C ASP A 66 22.96 16.60 10.75
N PHE A 67 23.98 16.60 11.62
CA PHE A 67 23.90 17.26 12.92
C PHE A 67 23.59 18.75 12.77
N LEU A 68 24.31 19.48 11.92
CA LEU A 68 24.08 20.91 11.71
C LEU A 68 22.69 21.18 11.12
N VAL A 69 22.29 20.44 10.10
CA VAL A 69 21.01 20.63 9.40
C VAL A 69 19.82 20.25 10.30
N ASN A 70 19.91 19.16 11.05
CA ASN A 70 18.85 18.73 11.96
C ASN A 70 18.77 19.59 13.23
N SER A 71 19.89 20.18 13.68
CA SER A 71 19.91 21.04 14.88
C SER A 71 19.42 22.46 14.61
N PHE A 72 19.81 23.05 13.47
CA PHE A 72 19.56 24.46 13.18
C PHE A 72 18.61 24.71 12.02
N GLY A 73 18.36 23.68 11.20
CA GLY A 73 17.43 23.75 10.11
C GLY A 73 16.04 23.26 10.51
N SER A 74 15.30 22.90 9.48
CA SER A 74 13.97 22.31 9.61
C SER A 74 13.69 21.40 8.40
N PRO A 75 14.61 20.45 8.10
CA PRO A 75 14.46 19.55 6.97
C PRO A 75 13.22 18.66 7.14
N GLY A 76 12.73 18.12 6.03
CA GLY A 76 11.54 17.27 5.99
C GLY A 76 10.28 18.01 5.51
N ASP A 77 9.45 17.28 4.78
CA ASP A 77 8.13 17.77 4.37
C ASP A 77 7.19 17.78 5.58
N ARG A 78 6.50 18.90 5.79
CA ARG A 78 5.50 19.08 6.87
C ARG A 78 4.08 19.15 6.33
N THR A 79 3.92 18.90 5.03
CA THR A 79 2.61 18.79 4.41
C THR A 79 1.86 17.64 5.07
N PRO A 80 0.64 17.86 5.57
CA PRO A 80 -0.19 16.76 6.06
C PRO A 80 -0.54 15.85 4.88
N LEU A 81 0.16 14.72 4.80
CA LEU A 81 -0.06 13.70 3.77
C LEU A 81 -0.77 12.52 4.41
N ARG A 82 -1.78 11.98 3.72
CA ARG A 82 -2.37 10.70 4.08
C ARG A 82 -1.31 9.60 3.87
N ALA A 83 -1.42 8.51 4.62
CA ALA A 83 -0.61 7.32 4.40
C ALA A 83 -0.69 6.89 2.93
N VAL A 84 0.48 6.67 2.33
CA VAL A 84 0.62 6.37 0.89
C VAL A 84 0.67 4.87 0.61
N ASN A 85 0.96 4.04 1.62
CA ASN A 85 1.02 2.59 1.51
C ASN A 85 -0.18 1.95 2.23
N VAL A 86 -1.38 2.29 1.76
CA VAL A 86 -2.65 1.69 2.21
C VAL A 86 -3.54 1.41 0.99
N ASN A 87 -4.39 0.39 1.08
CA ASN A 87 -5.34 0.06 0.04
C ASN A 87 -6.56 1.01 0.03
N SER A 88 -7.49 0.74 -0.89
CA SER A 88 -8.74 1.48 -1.06
C SER A 88 -9.68 1.48 0.16
N LEU A 89 -9.38 0.68 1.20
CA LEU A 89 -10.10 0.63 2.48
C LEU A 89 -9.34 1.26 3.65
N ASP A 90 -8.24 1.99 3.42
CA ASP A 90 -7.37 2.51 4.50
C ASP A 90 -6.63 1.41 5.29
N GLU A 91 -6.48 0.21 4.73
CA GLU A 91 -5.79 -0.92 5.37
C GLU A 91 -4.39 -1.13 4.76
N VAL A 92 -3.48 -1.73 5.53
CA VAL A 92 -2.13 -2.08 5.07
C VAL A 92 -2.16 -3.44 4.38
N PRO A 93 -1.81 -3.56 3.09
CA PRO A 93 -1.70 -4.86 2.41
C PRO A 93 -0.56 -5.71 2.97
N ASP A 94 -0.60 -7.02 2.74
CA ASP A 94 0.54 -7.91 2.98
C ASP A 94 1.72 -7.54 2.05
N SER A 95 2.96 -7.67 2.52
CA SER A 95 4.19 -7.36 1.77
C SER A 95 5.37 -8.21 2.25
N SER A 96 6.57 -7.97 1.72
CA SER A 96 7.79 -8.63 2.23
C SER A 96 8.15 -8.22 3.66
N TRP A 97 7.66 -7.06 4.13
CA TRP A 97 7.93 -6.49 5.48
C TRP A 97 6.76 -6.60 6.45
N PHE A 98 5.56 -6.93 5.98
CA PHE A 98 4.38 -6.99 6.82
C PHE A 98 3.45 -8.12 6.41
N SER A 99 2.84 -8.79 7.38
CA SER A 99 1.81 -9.80 7.10
C SER A 99 0.67 -9.65 8.10
N ASN A 100 -0.53 -9.41 7.59
CA ASN A 100 -1.74 -9.34 8.37
C ASN A 100 -2.09 -10.73 8.90
N ARG A 101 -2.05 -10.87 10.23
CA ARG A 101 -2.38 -12.13 10.89
C ARG A 101 -3.68 -12.00 11.67
N ILE A 102 -3.71 -11.05 12.60
CA ILE A 102 -4.82 -10.87 13.55
C ILE A 102 -5.88 -9.98 12.90
N GLY A 103 -7.14 -10.42 12.93
CA GLY A 103 -8.29 -9.65 12.40
C GLY A 103 -8.70 -10.00 10.97
N VAL A 104 -7.82 -10.63 10.18
CA VAL A 104 -8.13 -11.07 8.81
C VAL A 104 -8.71 -12.49 8.78
N ARG A 105 -8.30 -13.34 9.73
CA ARG A 105 -8.83 -14.70 9.89
C ARG A 105 -8.70 -15.17 11.33
N ASP A 106 -9.38 -16.27 11.64
CA ASP A 106 -9.13 -17.01 12.87
C ASP A 106 -7.71 -17.59 12.87
N ILE A 107 -7.01 -17.43 14.00
CA ILE A 107 -5.66 -17.95 14.20
C ILE A 107 -5.70 -19.02 15.30
N PRO A 108 -5.25 -20.26 15.04
CA PRO A 108 -5.15 -21.27 16.08
C PRO A 108 -4.08 -20.90 17.10
N ILE A 109 -4.28 -21.30 18.36
CA ILE A 109 -3.35 -20.99 19.47
C ILE A 109 -1.91 -21.42 19.16
N ALA A 110 -1.73 -22.55 18.47
CA ALA A 110 -0.41 -23.04 18.09
C ALA A 110 0.32 -22.07 17.14
N GLU A 111 -0.41 -21.41 16.25
CA GLU A 111 0.16 -20.40 15.34
C GLU A 111 0.45 -19.08 16.07
N ILE A 112 -0.39 -18.69 17.04
CA ILE A 112 -0.12 -17.52 17.90
C ILE A 112 1.19 -17.75 18.66
N VAL A 113 1.34 -18.92 19.30
CA VAL A 113 2.55 -19.28 20.07
C VAL A 113 3.79 -19.38 19.19
N ARG A 114 3.67 -19.88 17.95
CA ARG A 114 4.79 -19.95 17.00
C ARG A 114 5.33 -18.56 16.62
N GLY A 115 4.49 -17.52 16.68
CA GLY A 115 4.87 -16.19 16.23
C GLY A 115 5.12 -16.13 14.71
N PRO A 116 5.97 -15.21 14.23
CA PRO A 116 6.24 -15.02 12.80
C PRO A 116 7.18 -16.10 12.21
N ASN A 117 7.70 -17.01 13.04
CA ASN A 117 8.63 -18.05 12.61
C ASN A 117 8.02 -18.97 11.53
N LYS A 118 8.69 -19.03 10.36
CA LYS A 118 8.27 -19.85 9.20
C LYS A 118 8.90 -21.25 9.19
N PHE A 119 9.89 -21.50 10.04
CA PHE A 119 10.59 -22.78 10.17
C PHE A 119 10.72 -23.18 11.66
N PRO A 120 10.78 -24.48 11.97
CA PRO A 120 10.80 -24.97 13.36
C PRO A 120 12.10 -24.68 14.09
N ARG A 121 13.22 -24.60 13.36
CA ARG A 121 14.55 -24.31 13.89
C ARG A 121 15.43 -23.74 12.79
N LEU A 122 16.25 -22.74 13.11
CA LEU A 122 17.33 -22.30 12.24
C LEU A 122 18.39 -23.41 12.18
N ASP A 123 18.74 -23.85 10.98
CA ASP A 123 19.97 -24.63 10.80
C ASP A 123 21.15 -23.71 11.15
N ALA A 124 21.96 -24.10 12.13
CA ALA A 124 23.07 -23.31 12.63
C ALA A 124 24.43 -23.97 12.32
N GLU A 125 24.44 -24.97 11.44
CA GLU A 125 25.65 -25.71 11.08
C GLU A 125 26.36 -25.03 9.90
N GLU A 126 27.70 -25.01 9.96
CA GLU A 126 28.57 -24.64 8.84
C GLU A 126 28.40 -23.20 8.27
N TRP A 127 27.72 -22.31 8.98
CA TRP A 127 27.64 -20.90 8.60
C TRP A 127 29.03 -20.25 8.61
N THR A 128 29.31 -19.48 7.55
CA THR A 128 30.55 -18.71 7.46
C THR A 128 30.29 -17.26 7.81
N VAL A 129 30.96 -16.75 8.85
CA VAL A 129 30.92 -15.33 9.21
C VAL A 129 31.70 -14.53 8.17
N VAL A 130 31.04 -13.57 7.51
CA VAL A 130 31.63 -12.79 6.42
C VAL A 130 31.93 -11.34 6.80
N ARG A 131 31.22 -10.77 7.77
CA ARG A 131 31.43 -9.38 8.21
C ARG A 131 30.85 -9.14 9.61
N GLY A 132 31.36 -8.14 10.32
CA GLY A 132 30.67 -7.58 11.48
C GLY A 132 29.36 -6.90 11.11
N LYS A 133 28.50 -6.66 12.11
CA LYS A 133 27.35 -5.75 11.99
C LYS A 133 27.89 -4.35 11.60
N GLY A 134 27.22 -3.69 10.65
CA GLY A 134 27.67 -2.40 10.10
C GLY A 134 27.76 -1.30 11.17
N PRO A 135 28.41 -0.16 10.87
CA PRO A 135 28.44 0.97 11.78
C PRO A 135 26.99 1.41 12.12
N GLY A 136 26.68 1.54 13.41
CA GLY A 136 25.35 1.93 13.90
C GLY A 136 24.54 0.83 14.61
N GLY A 137 24.96 -0.44 14.51
CA GLY A 137 24.35 -1.53 15.26
C GLY A 137 24.94 -1.69 16.67
N PHE A 138 24.18 -1.39 17.72
CA PHE A 138 24.66 -1.54 19.11
C PHE A 138 24.48 -2.94 19.69
N HIS A 139 23.57 -3.75 19.13
CA HIS A 139 23.31 -5.11 19.61
C HIS A 139 24.33 -6.14 19.09
N PRO A 140 24.74 -7.12 19.90
CA PRO A 140 25.66 -8.18 19.47
C PRO A 140 25.14 -8.94 18.25
N GLY A 141 26.00 -9.09 17.24
CA GLY A 141 25.63 -9.79 16.02
C GLY A 141 26.72 -9.78 14.96
N PHE A 142 26.47 -10.51 13.89
CA PHE A 142 27.39 -10.62 12.75
C PHE A 142 26.61 -10.93 11.48
N ARG A 143 27.26 -10.72 10.33
CA ARG A 143 26.75 -11.17 9.04
C ARG A 143 27.39 -12.48 8.65
N ALA A 144 26.59 -13.42 8.18
CA ALA A 144 27.03 -14.75 7.78
C ALA A 144 26.30 -15.23 6.53
N VAL A 145 26.88 -16.23 5.87
CA VAL A 145 26.30 -16.93 4.72
C VAL A 145 26.09 -18.40 5.09
N HIS A 146 24.99 -18.96 4.61
CA HIS A 146 24.69 -20.39 4.75
C HIS A 146 25.30 -21.16 3.57
N PRO A 147 25.88 -22.36 3.76
CA PRO A 147 26.53 -23.11 2.67
C PRO A 147 25.57 -23.48 1.52
N ALA A 148 24.30 -23.75 1.83
CA ALA A 148 23.28 -24.01 0.83
C ALA A 148 22.84 -22.78 0.03
N ASP A 149 23.13 -21.57 0.52
CA ASP A 149 22.81 -20.32 -0.18
C ASP A 149 23.92 -19.28 0.04
N PRO A 150 25.09 -19.46 -0.62
CA PRO A 150 26.24 -18.60 -0.40
C PRO A 150 26.07 -17.19 -1.00
N LYS A 151 24.99 -16.94 -1.74
CA LYS A 151 24.69 -15.62 -2.34
C LYS A 151 23.88 -14.74 -1.39
N GLN A 152 23.15 -15.33 -0.45
CA GLN A 152 22.37 -14.59 0.53
C GLN A 152 23.23 -14.30 1.77
N VAL A 153 23.36 -13.01 2.08
CA VAL A 153 23.95 -12.56 3.35
C VAL A 153 22.83 -12.40 4.36
N TYR A 154 22.98 -13.03 5.51
CA TYR A 154 22.07 -12.89 6.64
C TYR A 154 22.73 -12.06 7.73
N GLN A 155 21.94 -11.27 8.44
CA GLN A 155 22.35 -10.62 9.68
C GLN A 155 21.81 -11.45 10.85
N LEU A 156 22.71 -11.93 11.70
CA LEU A 156 22.38 -12.68 12.90
C LEU A 156 22.55 -11.78 14.11
N GLU A 157 21.51 -11.72 14.92
CA GLU A 157 21.44 -10.92 16.14
C GLU A 157 21.24 -11.85 17.32
N VAL A 158 22.01 -11.64 18.38
CA VAL A 158 21.98 -12.49 19.56
C VAL A 158 21.82 -11.65 20.81
N ASP A 159 21.00 -12.15 21.73
CA ASP A 159 20.84 -11.54 23.03
C ASP A 159 21.92 -12.00 24.01
N PRO A 160 22.28 -11.18 24.99
CA PRO A 160 23.06 -11.61 26.14
C PRO A 160 22.39 -12.78 26.88
N PRO A 161 23.14 -13.77 27.40
CA PRO A 161 22.56 -14.91 28.11
C PRO A 161 21.70 -14.55 29.33
N ASP A 162 22.02 -13.44 30.00
CA ASP A 162 21.32 -12.90 31.17
C ASP A 162 20.10 -12.03 30.81
N HIS A 163 19.94 -11.69 29.53
CA HIS A 163 18.88 -10.81 29.04
C HIS A 163 18.23 -11.34 27.74
N PRO A 164 17.57 -12.50 27.79
CA PRO A 164 16.89 -13.05 26.62
C PRO A 164 15.80 -12.10 26.11
N GLN A 165 15.66 -12.00 24.79
CA GLN A 165 14.68 -11.16 24.08
C GLN A 165 14.91 -9.65 24.22
N MET A 166 16.04 -9.20 24.77
CA MET A 166 16.35 -7.77 24.91
C MET A 166 16.38 -7.05 23.57
N ALA A 167 17.13 -7.58 22.60
CA ALA A 167 17.21 -7.04 21.24
C ALA A 167 16.33 -7.87 20.30
N SER A 168 16.41 -9.21 20.35
CA SER A 168 15.69 -10.08 19.42
C SER A 168 14.16 -9.96 19.52
N GLY A 169 13.64 -9.60 20.70
CA GLY A 169 12.21 -9.37 20.90
C GLY A 169 11.70 -8.13 20.17
N ALA A 170 12.52 -7.07 20.10
CA ALA A 170 12.19 -5.87 19.35
C ALA A 170 12.33 -6.10 17.84
N GLU A 171 13.38 -6.84 17.42
CA GLU A 171 13.56 -7.22 16.02
C GLU A 171 12.36 -8.02 15.50
N LEU A 172 11.80 -8.96 16.27
CA LEU A 172 10.58 -9.71 15.89
C LEU A 172 9.35 -8.84 15.59
N ILE A 173 9.34 -7.57 16.01
CA ILE A 173 8.27 -6.60 15.74
C ILE A 173 8.66 -5.65 14.59
N GLY A 174 9.95 -5.35 14.44
CA GLY A 174 10.48 -4.35 13.51
C GLY A 174 10.90 -4.88 12.13
N THR A 175 10.92 -6.20 11.94
CA THR A 175 11.23 -6.89 10.67
C THR A 175 10.23 -8.00 10.40
#